data_AF-A0A347WE32-F1
#
_entry.id   AF-A0A347WE32-F1
#
_cell.length_a   1.000
_cell.length_b   1.000
_cell.length_c   1.000
_cell.angle_alpha   90.00
_cell.angle_beta   90.00
_cell.angle_gamma   90.00
#
_symmetry.space_group_name_H-M   'P 1'
#
loop_
_entity.id
_entity.type
_entity.pdbx_description
1 polymer ?
#
loop_
_entity_poly.entity_id
_entity_poly.type
_entity_poly.pdbx_seq_one_letter_code
_entity_poly.pdbx_strand_id
1 'polypeptide(L)'
;MQTSVLLSRLARSVIATVLCTALVTPAFAGSFEVEDGCSSEEVSEVSRLYVDEHLVATFTLDHDHTSQTAHIETAMGRTNHSYALCGEITIRRHGGTGVEIHQVSGEGVLHDPDGHHLVALGARNFTEFYLADPDDPEVVERHPGHSSLCTPPTS
;
A
#
# COMPACT_ATOMS: atom_id res chain seq x y z
N MET A 1 -87.43 -9.81 -13.72
CA MET A 1 -87.49 -10.56 -12.45
C MET A 1 -86.07 -10.97 -12.08
N GLN A 2 -85.69 -10.75 -10.81
CA GLN A 2 -84.46 -11.16 -10.07
C GLN A 2 -83.13 -10.49 -10.50
N THR A 3 -82.56 -9.49 -9.83
CA THR A 3 -81.91 -9.36 -8.48
C THR A 3 -80.71 -10.28 -8.22
N SER A 4 -79.50 -9.70 -8.13
CA SER A 4 -78.60 -9.71 -6.95
C SER A 4 -77.11 -9.61 -7.35
N VAL A 5 -76.42 -8.51 -6.97
CA VAL A 5 -75.40 -8.37 -5.88
C VAL A 5 -74.16 -9.29 -6.11
N LEU A 6 -72.88 -8.89 -6.14
CA LEU A 6 -72.11 -8.06 -5.21
C LEU A 6 -70.82 -7.52 -5.84
N LEU A 7 -70.46 -6.34 -5.33
CA LEU A 7 -69.13 -5.74 -5.27
C LEU A 7 -68.00 -6.70 -4.84
N SER A 8 -66.79 -6.24 -5.14
CA SER A 8 -65.56 -6.37 -4.35
C SER A 8 -64.67 -7.59 -4.59
N ARG A 9 -63.49 -7.33 -5.17
CA ARG A 9 -62.19 -7.70 -4.60
C ARG A 9 -61.09 -6.93 -5.35
N LEU A 10 -60.77 -5.74 -4.84
CA LEU A 10 -59.45 -5.15 -5.02
C LEU A 10 -58.45 -6.12 -4.36
N ALA A 11 -57.60 -6.76 -5.15
CA ALA A 11 -56.36 -7.33 -4.65
C ALA A 11 -55.22 -6.45 -5.15
N ARG A 12 -54.89 -5.44 -4.34
CA ARG A 12 -53.66 -4.64 -4.47
C ARG A 12 -52.48 -5.61 -4.39
N SER A 13 -51.81 -5.84 -5.51
CA SER A 13 -50.47 -6.43 -5.50
C SER A 13 -49.50 -5.31 -5.12
N VAL A 14 -49.04 -5.34 -3.87
CA VAL A 14 -47.94 -4.50 -3.39
C VAL A 14 -46.65 -5.17 -3.85
N ILE A 15 -46.01 -4.60 -4.87
CA ILE A 15 -44.65 -4.98 -5.27
C ILE A 15 -43.73 -4.46 -4.17
N ALA A 16 -43.20 -5.37 -3.35
CA ALA A 16 -42.17 -5.04 -2.37
C ALA A 16 -40.82 -4.93 -3.11
N THR A 17 -40.45 -3.70 -3.47
CA THR A 17 -39.11 -3.38 -3.95
C THR A 17 -38.15 -3.47 -2.76
N VAL A 18 -37.39 -4.56 -2.66
CA VAL A 18 -36.28 -4.67 -1.71
C VAL A 18 -35.15 -3.79 -2.25
N LEU A 19 -35.06 -2.57 -1.71
CA LEU A 19 -33.94 -1.66 -1.97
C LEU A 19 -32.75 -2.15 -1.14
N CYS A 20 -31.81 -2.86 -1.77
CA CYS A 20 -30.49 -3.12 -1.19
C CYS A 20 -29.74 -1.79 -1.08
N THR A 21 -29.93 -1.07 0.02
CA THR A 21 -29.01 -0.02 0.44
C THR A 21 -27.72 -0.70 0.85
N ALA A 22 -26.74 -0.75 -0.04
CA ALA A 22 -25.37 -1.03 0.34
C ALA A 22 -24.97 0.01 1.39
N LEU A 23 -24.77 -0.43 2.62
CA LEU A 23 -24.24 0.41 3.69
C LEU A 23 -22.80 0.72 3.32
N VAL A 24 -22.57 1.86 2.66
CA VAL A 24 -21.23 2.42 2.51
C VAL A 24 -20.85 2.95 3.88
N THR A 25 -20.21 2.10 4.70
CA THR A 25 -19.55 2.56 5.92
C THR A 25 -18.42 3.49 5.50
N PRO A 26 -18.37 4.73 5.99
CA PRO A 26 -17.19 5.55 5.77
C PRO A 26 -15.99 4.82 6.38
N ALA A 27 -14.94 4.58 5.58
CA ALA A 27 -13.66 4.16 6.11
C ALA A 27 -13.18 5.28 7.06
N PHE A 28 -13.11 4.95 8.35
CA PHE A 28 -12.52 5.85 9.35
C PHE A 28 -11.04 6.05 9.02
N ALA A 29 -10.41 7.11 9.53
CA ALA A 29 -8.95 7.21 9.46
C ALA A 29 -8.38 5.97 10.15
N GLY A 30 -7.66 5.14 9.40
CA GLY A 30 -6.93 4.01 9.91
C GLY A 30 -5.44 4.25 9.79
N SER A 31 -4.68 3.21 10.06
CA SER A 31 -3.23 3.27 9.96
C SER A 31 -2.65 1.89 9.73
N PHE A 32 -1.43 1.88 9.21
CA PHE A 32 -0.66 0.66 8.97
C PHE A 32 0.81 0.89 9.33
N GLU A 33 1.56 -0.20 9.46
CA GLU A 33 2.98 -0.13 9.75
C GLU A 33 3.80 -0.54 8.54
N VAL A 34 4.97 0.09 8.39
CA VAL A 34 5.97 -0.30 7.39
C VAL A 34 7.29 -0.46 8.09
N GLU A 35 7.87 -1.64 7.99
CA GLU A 35 9.23 -1.95 8.44
C GLU A 35 10.19 -1.98 7.26
N ASP A 36 11.35 -1.35 7.43
CA ASP A 36 12.49 -1.46 6.53
C ASP A 36 13.69 -2.02 7.30
N GLY A 37 14.47 -2.88 6.65
CA GLY A 37 15.53 -3.67 7.28
C GLY A 37 16.76 -3.80 6.39
N CYS A 38 17.93 -3.62 7.01
CA CYS A 38 19.23 -3.68 6.36
C CYS A 38 19.68 -5.13 6.20
N SER A 39 20.09 -5.52 4.99
CA SER A 39 20.65 -6.85 4.74
C SER A 39 22.12 -6.95 5.19
N SER A 40 22.63 -8.18 5.36
CA SER A 40 24.03 -8.37 5.80
C SER A 40 25.09 -7.87 4.80
N GLU A 41 24.71 -7.68 3.53
CA GLU A 41 25.59 -7.19 2.47
C GLU A 41 25.61 -5.65 2.39
N GLU A 42 24.63 -5.01 3.04
CA GLU A 42 24.48 -3.57 3.10
C GLU A 42 25.37 -2.95 4.18
N VAL A 43 25.80 -1.72 3.89
CA VAL A 43 26.54 -0.85 4.80
C VAL A 43 25.60 0.19 5.38
N SER A 44 24.77 0.76 4.54
CA SER A 44 23.77 1.76 4.91
C SER A 44 22.71 1.88 3.83
N GLU A 45 21.53 2.34 4.23
CA GLU A 45 20.42 2.64 3.34
C GLU A 45 19.72 3.92 3.77
N VAL A 46 19.30 4.71 2.78
CA VAL A 46 18.30 5.77 2.99
C VAL A 46 17.15 5.55 2.03
N SER A 47 15.98 5.25 2.57
CA SER A 47 14.76 5.03 1.80
C SER A 47 13.66 6.01 2.18
N ARG A 48 12.77 6.28 1.23
CA ARG A 48 11.64 7.22 1.35
C ARG A 48 10.38 6.55 0.85
N LEU A 49 9.36 6.51 1.70
CA LEU A 49 8.03 6.03 1.35
C LEU A 49 7.13 7.22 1.05
N TYR A 50 6.55 7.18 -0.15
CA TYR A 50 5.49 8.06 -0.58
C TYR A 50 4.18 7.29 -0.62
N VAL A 51 3.12 7.87 -0.06
CA VAL A 51 1.75 7.36 -0.17
C VAL A 51 0.89 8.48 -0.71
N ASP A 52 0.12 8.20 -1.76
CA ASP A 52 -0.65 9.20 -2.48
C ASP A 52 0.19 10.43 -2.86
N GLU A 53 1.42 10.18 -3.34
CA GLU A 53 2.43 11.18 -3.72
C GLU A 53 2.99 12.05 -2.57
N HIS A 54 2.60 11.78 -1.31
CA HIS A 54 3.11 12.49 -0.14
C HIS A 54 4.20 11.68 0.55
N LEU A 55 5.32 12.33 0.89
CA LEU A 55 6.36 11.71 1.71
C LEU A 55 5.80 11.47 3.11
N VAL A 56 5.65 10.19 3.49
CA VAL A 56 5.07 9.79 4.79
C VAL A 56 6.11 9.18 5.73
N ALA A 57 7.20 8.62 5.19
CA ALA A 57 8.31 8.12 5.99
C ALA A 57 9.66 8.25 5.28
N THR A 58 10.72 8.36 6.08
CA THR A 58 12.11 8.24 5.64
C THR A 58 12.80 7.29 6.60
N PHE A 59 13.36 6.20 6.07
CA PHE A 59 14.14 5.25 6.84
C PHE A 59 15.62 5.53 6.60
N THR A 60 16.42 5.40 7.65
CA THR A 60 17.87 5.57 7.60
C THR A 60 18.48 4.45 8.41
N LEU A 61 19.04 3.49 7.69
CA LEU A 61 19.56 2.25 8.24
C LEU A 61 21.09 2.22 8.11
N ASP A 62 21.73 1.67 9.12
CA ASP A 62 23.17 1.47 9.17
C ASP A 62 23.52 0.28 10.07
N HIS A 63 24.79 0.12 10.43
CA HIS A 63 25.24 -0.98 11.27
C HIS A 63 24.66 -0.93 12.70
N ASP A 64 24.37 0.25 13.22
CA ASP A 64 23.84 0.46 14.57
C ASP A 64 22.30 0.48 14.58
N HIS A 65 21.69 0.76 13.42
CA HIS A 65 20.24 0.84 13.21
C HIS A 65 19.84 -0.06 12.04
N THR A 66 19.78 -1.36 12.27
CA THR A 66 19.57 -2.34 11.19
C THR A 66 18.11 -2.51 10.76
N SER A 67 17.15 -1.93 11.48
CA SER A 67 15.74 -1.92 11.11
C SER A 67 15.05 -0.68 11.69
N GLN A 68 14.03 -0.19 10.99
CA GLN A 68 13.15 0.90 11.43
C GLN A 68 11.71 0.60 11.01
N THR A 69 10.76 0.90 11.90
CA THR A 69 9.33 0.79 11.62
C THR A 69 8.69 2.17 11.68
N ALA A 70 7.86 2.48 10.69
CA ALA A 70 7.09 3.71 10.60
C ALA A 70 5.59 3.41 10.70
N HIS A 71 4.87 4.22 11.48
CA HIS A 71 3.42 4.20 11.56
C HIS A 71 2.82 5.22 10.59
N ILE A 72 1.98 4.78 9.67
CA ILE A 72 1.46 5.59 8.56
C ILE A 72 -0.05 5.73 8.68
N GLU A 73 -0.53 6.96 8.71
CA GLU A 73 -1.97 7.28 8.74
C GLU A 73 -2.56 7.22 7.32
N THR A 74 -3.72 6.61 7.16
CA THR A 74 -4.45 6.59 5.88
C THR A 74 -5.40 7.77 5.74
N ALA A 75 -5.53 8.27 4.50
CA ALA A 75 -6.47 9.33 4.19
C ALA A 75 -7.92 8.82 4.29
N MET A 76 -8.75 9.49 5.10
CA MET A 76 -10.15 9.12 5.33
C MET A 76 -10.94 8.94 4.02
N GLY A 77 -11.77 7.90 3.98
CA GLY A 77 -12.73 7.67 2.89
C GLY A 77 -12.12 7.10 1.61
N ARG A 78 -10.85 6.67 1.64
CA ARG A 78 -10.21 5.88 0.57
C ARG A 78 -9.79 4.53 1.12
N THR A 79 -9.94 3.49 0.32
CA THR A 79 -9.47 2.13 0.64
C THR A 79 -8.22 1.76 -0.16
N ASN A 80 -7.99 2.43 -1.30
CA ASN A 80 -6.82 2.20 -2.14
C ASN A 80 -5.92 3.43 -2.15
N HIS A 81 -4.62 3.20 -1.96
CA HIS A 81 -3.60 4.25 -1.93
C HIS A 81 -2.48 3.93 -2.92
N SER A 82 -2.04 4.91 -3.71
CA SER A 82 -0.81 4.70 -4.48
C SER A 82 0.37 4.74 -3.53
N TYR A 83 1.41 3.97 -3.79
CA TYR A 83 2.68 4.11 -3.09
C TYR A 83 3.86 4.14 -4.04
N ALA A 84 4.93 4.79 -3.61
CA ALA A 84 6.25 4.69 -4.22
C ALA A 84 7.30 4.59 -3.14
N LEU A 85 8.32 3.76 -3.39
CA LEU A 85 9.43 3.55 -2.48
C LEU A 85 10.72 3.89 -3.23
N CYS A 86 11.47 4.86 -2.71
CA CYS A 86 12.70 5.36 -3.32
C CYS A 86 13.86 5.14 -2.36
N GLY A 87 14.89 4.40 -2.77
CA GLY A 87 16.03 4.07 -1.91
C GLY A 87 17.38 4.34 -2.56
N GLU A 88 18.35 4.68 -1.72
CA GLU A 88 19.77 4.62 -2.03
C GLU A 88 20.41 3.62 -1.08
N ILE A 89 20.94 2.53 -1.63
CA ILE A 89 21.53 1.43 -0.86
C ILE A 89 23.04 1.40 -1.12
N THR A 90 23.81 1.47 -0.05
CA THR A 90 25.27 1.31 -0.09
C THR A 90 25.64 -0.10 0.32
N ILE A 91 26.24 -0.87 -0.58
CA ILE A 91 26.67 -2.26 -0.33
C ILE A 91 28.18 -2.39 -0.30
N ARG A 92 28.69 -3.42 0.40
CA ARG A 92 30.13 -3.75 0.35
C ARG A 92 30.46 -4.45 -0.97
N ARG A 93 31.53 -4.04 -1.65
CA ARG A 93 32.00 -4.73 -2.85
C ARG A 93 32.52 -6.13 -2.50
N HIS A 94 32.06 -7.16 -3.21
CA HIS A 94 32.64 -8.50 -3.08
C HIS A 94 34.13 -8.50 -3.46
N GLY A 95 34.99 -8.89 -2.51
CA GLY A 95 36.41 -9.16 -2.76
C GLY A 95 37.37 -7.96 -2.69
N GLY A 96 36.97 -6.80 -2.14
CA GLY A 96 37.89 -5.66 -2.02
C GLY A 96 37.53 -4.63 -0.94
N THR A 97 38.40 -3.62 -0.80
CA THR A 97 38.23 -2.46 0.08
C THR A 97 37.42 -1.38 -0.66
N GLY A 98 36.09 -1.41 -0.55
CA GLY A 98 35.25 -0.39 -1.18
C GLY A 98 33.75 -0.68 -1.06
N VAL A 99 32.94 0.33 -1.42
CA VAL A 99 31.48 0.27 -1.42
C VAL A 99 30.93 0.57 -2.82
N GLU A 100 29.70 0.13 -3.06
CA GLU A 100 28.90 0.43 -4.26
C GLU A 100 27.58 1.05 -3.83
N ILE A 101 27.12 2.04 -4.58
CA ILE A 101 25.86 2.75 -4.32
C ILE A 101 24.89 2.37 -5.42
N HIS A 102 23.72 1.88 -5.03
CA HIS A 102 22.63 1.50 -5.92
C HIS A 102 21.42 2.38 -5.65
N GLN A 103 20.82 2.90 -6.73
CA GLN A 103 19.52 3.56 -6.65
C GLN A 103 18.45 2.50 -6.90
N VAL A 104 17.51 2.39 -5.98
CA VAL A 104 16.42 1.42 -6.04
C VAL A 104 15.09 2.12 -6.01
N SER A 105 14.12 1.58 -6.72
CA SER A 105 12.76 2.09 -6.65
C SER A 105 11.72 1.07 -7.05
N GLY A 106 10.48 1.35 -6.65
CA GLY A 106 9.28 0.68 -7.12
C GLY A 106 8.04 1.46 -6.70
N GLU A 107 6.91 1.07 -7.27
CA GLU A 107 5.61 1.66 -7.01
C GLU A 107 4.50 0.63 -7.18
N GLY A 108 3.32 0.97 -6.70
CA GLY A 108 2.17 0.10 -6.76
C GLY A 108 0.95 0.70 -6.08
N VAL A 109 0.04 -0.19 -5.68
CA VAL A 109 -1.20 0.16 -4.99
C VAL A 109 -1.29 -0.65 -3.70
N LEU A 110 -1.64 0.03 -2.61
CA LEU A 110 -2.04 -0.57 -1.35
C LEU A 110 -3.56 -0.73 -1.34
N HIS A 111 -4.04 -1.94 -1.06
CA HIS A 111 -5.45 -2.30 -0.98
C HIS A 111 -5.84 -2.55 0.48
N ASP A 112 -6.68 -1.66 1.02
CA ASP A 112 -7.18 -1.70 2.39
C ASP A 112 -6.05 -1.92 3.44
N PRO A 113 -4.99 -1.08 3.44
CA PRO A 113 -3.79 -1.36 4.23
C PRO A 113 -4.00 -1.23 5.74
N ASP A 114 -5.14 -0.70 6.19
CA ASP A 114 -5.39 -0.42 7.60
C ASP A 114 -5.25 -1.69 8.47
N GLY A 115 -4.40 -1.61 9.49
CA GLY A 115 -4.12 -2.69 10.43
C GLY A 115 -3.06 -3.69 9.94
N HIS A 116 -2.52 -3.52 8.74
CA HIS A 116 -1.48 -4.38 8.19
C HIS A 116 -0.06 -3.98 8.61
N HIS A 117 0.85 -4.95 8.56
CA HIS A 117 2.29 -4.75 8.74
C HIS A 117 3.01 -5.08 7.45
N LEU A 118 3.48 -4.04 6.77
CA LEU A 118 4.18 -4.18 5.50
C LEU A 118 5.68 -4.16 5.72
N VAL A 119 6.41 -4.83 4.83
CA VAL A 119 7.87 -4.86 4.80
C VAL A 119 8.38 -4.27 3.48
N ALA A 120 9.38 -3.40 3.57
CA ALA A 120 10.16 -2.95 2.43
C ALA A 120 11.17 -4.02 2.04
N LEU A 121 11.22 -4.37 0.75
CA LEU A 121 12.03 -5.46 0.24
C LEU A 121 12.83 -5.03 -0.99
N GLY A 122 14.15 -5.17 -0.90
CA GLY A 122 15.07 -5.07 -2.04
C GLY A 122 15.10 -6.36 -2.85
N ALA A 123 15.13 -6.26 -4.19
CA ALA A 123 15.29 -7.41 -5.08
C ALA A 123 16.09 -7.10 -6.34
N ARG A 124 16.38 -8.16 -7.10
CA ARG A 124 17.09 -8.13 -8.39
C ARG A 124 18.43 -7.40 -8.35
N ASN A 125 19.28 -7.74 -7.38
CA ASN A 125 20.60 -7.10 -7.17
C ASN A 125 20.47 -5.60 -6.95
N PHE A 126 19.59 -5.18 -6.03
CA PHE A 126 19.40 -3.78 -5.67
C PHE A 126 18.98 -2.92 -6.88
N THR A 127 17.93 -3.37 -7.59
CA THR A 127 17.28 -2.54 -8.63
C THR A 127 15.79 -2.39 -8.41
N GLU A 128 15.15 -3.39 -7.80
CA GLU A 128 13.74 -3.33 -7.41
C GLU A 128 13.62 -3.07 -5.91
N PHE A 129 12.64 -2.25 -5.54
CA PHE A 129 12.33 -1.99 -4.14
C PHE A 129 10.83 -1.81 -3.98
N TYR A 130 10.19 -2.66 -3.18
CA TYR A 130 8.73 -2.75 -3.12
C TYR A 130 8.25 -3.09 -1.71
N LEU A 131 6.97 -2.82 -1.46
CA LEU A 131 6.31 -3.25 -0.23
C LEU A 131 5.71 -4.65 -0.42
N ALA A 132 5.66 -5.42 0.66
CA ALA A 132 4.91 -6.66 0.72
C ALA A 132 4.28 -6.81 2.10
N ASP A 133 3.13 -7.47 2.17
CA ASP A 133 2.61 -8.00 3.43
C ASP A 133 2.93 -9.51 3.46
N PRO A 134 3.70 -10.00 4.45
CA PRO A 134 4.03 -11.42 4.56
C PRO A 134 2.81 -12.32 4.84
N ASP A 135 1.77 -11.76 5.46
CA ASP A 135 0.57 -12.47 5.91
C ASP A 135 -0.59 -12.36 4.92
N ASP A 136 -0.65 -11.27 4.12
CA ASP A 136 -1.69 -11.06 3.10
C ASP A 136 -1.16 -10.44 1.77
N PRO A 137 -0.80 -11.27 0.77
CA PRO A 137 -0.22 -10.77 -0.48
C PRO A 137 -1.17 -9.92 -1.33
N GLU A 138 -2.48 -9.91 -1.05
CA GLU A 138 -3.46 -9.11 -1.82
C GLU A 138 -3.47 -7.63 -1.41
N VAL A 139 -2.86 -7.30 -0.27
CA VAL A 139 -2.75 -5.91 0.24
C VAL A 139 -1.85 -5.05 -0.65
N VAL A 140 -0.89 -5.67 -1.35
CA VAL A 140 0.07 -4.93 -2.18
C VAL A 140 0.03 -5.40 -3.63
N GLU A 141 -0.51 -4.57 -4.51
CA GLU A 141 -0.29 -4.69 -5.94
C GLU A 141 1.03 -3.98 -6.30
N ARG A 142 1.91 -4.68 -7.04
CA ARG A 142 3.16 -4.12 -7.56
C ARG A 142 3.03 -3.74 -9.01
N HIS A 143 3.43 -2.53 -9.36
CA HIS A 143 3.61 -2.16 -10.76
C HIS A 143 5.04 -2.48 -11.24
N PRO A 144 5.23 -2.94 -12.49
CA PRO A 144 6.55 -3.20 -13.03
C PRO A 144 7.29 -1.91 -13.37
N GLY A 145 8.58 -1.86 -13.05
CA GLY A 145 9.48 -0.77 -13.43
C GLY A 145 9.88 0.14 -12.27
N HIS A 146 10.54 1.25 -12.60
CA HIS A 146 10.98 2.27 -11.64
C HIS A 146 9.89 3.32 -11.44
N SER A 147 9.75 3.81 -10.21
CA SER A 147 8.80 4.88 -9.94
C SER A 147 9.25 6.21 -10.53
N SER A 148 8.33 6.93 -11.17
CA SER A 148 8.58 8.27 -11.69
C SER A 148 8.85 9.31 -10.59
N LEU A 149 8.37 9.05 -9.36
CA LEU A 149 8.65 9.88 -8.18
C LEU A 149 10.11 9.78 -7.72
N CYS A 150 10.79 8.68 -8.02
CA CYS A 150 12.16 8.41 -7.60
C CYS A 150 13.21 8.93 -8.59
N THR A 151 12.93 10.08 -9.24
CA THR A 151 13.85 10.65 -10.23
C THR A 151 15.21 10.92 -9.54
N PRO A 152 16.32 10.33 -10.02
CA PRO A 152 17.63 10.61 -9.45
C PRO A 152 17.95 12.10 -9.64
N PRO A 153 18.68 12.74 -8.71
CA PRO A 153 19.06 14.13 -8.87
C PRO A 153 19.79 14.28 -10.21
N THR A 154 19.25 15.13 -11.09
CA THR A 154 19.94 15.51 -12.32
C THR A 154 21.21 16.26 -11.91
N SER A 155 22.34 15.71 -12.33
CA SER A 155 23.70 16.18 -12.00
C SER A 155 23.99 17.56 -12.60
#